data_AF-A0A919BR71-F1
#
_entry.id   AF-A0A919BR71-F1
#
_cell.length_a   1.000
_cell.length_b   1.000
_cell.length_c   1.000
_cell.angle_alpha   90.00
_cell.angle_beta   90.00
_cell.angle_gamma   90.00
#
_symmetry.space_group_name_H-M   'P 1'
#
loop_
_entity.id
_entity.type
_entity.pdbx_description
1 polymer ?
#
loop_
_entity_poly.entity_id
_entity_poly.type
_entity_poly.pdbx_seq_one_letter_code
_entity_poly.pdbx_strand_id
1 'polypeptide(L)'
;MSVSSSLRARLLSVGLGALALVTTAAATAPGGQAAPDDQGRPSASDVVTTLKFVRNSADPQNSRLYVIRGGTPVAEFRAGSGLGKTHRNGRKECVREQGWLPRGTYKVGAAQTRYNGTLVKGYAIPLSDKKCSDNRTWRTQLLIHSEMTRDGGRGSTESRRWDGVSDYKSAGCIKLEPNDIKKLFRNLSRFPAPTRLMVV
;
A
#
# COMPACT_ATOMS: atom_id res chain seq x y z
N MET A 1 -50.65 7.05 -5.47
CA MET A 1 -51.00 7.93 -4.35
C MET A 1 -50.21 9.22 -4.51
N SER A 2 -50.89 10.28 -4.95
CA SER A 2 -50.35 11.63 -5.09
C SER A 2 -50.72 12.46 -3.87
N VAL A 3 -49.81 13.32 -3.40
CA VAL A 3 -50.04 14.65 -2.77
C VAL A 3 -48.64 15.30 -2.62
N SER A 4 -48.26 16.31 -3.41
CA SER A 4 -48.66 17.73 -3.43
C SER A 4 -47.98 18.63 -2.37
N SER A 5 -47.06 19.46 -2.89
CA SER A 5 -46.82 20.91 -2.71
C SER A 5 -47.26 21.66 -1.44
N SER A 6 -46.42 22.64 -1.03
CA SER A 6 -46.79 24.03 -0.62
C SER A 6 -45.52 24.90 -0.51
N LEU A 7 -45.30 25.87 -1.44
CA LEU A 7 -45.56 27.32 -1.33
C LEU A 7 -44.77 28.06 -0.21
N ARG A 8 -43.77 28.87 -0.57
CA ARG A 8 -43.79 30.34 -0.82
C ARG A 8 -44.02 31.21 0.43
N ALA A 9 -43.04 32.06 0.73
CA ALA A 9 -43.30 33.39 1.30
C ALA A 9 -42.25 34.39 0.78
N ARG A 10 -42.74 35.42 0.08
CA ARG A 10 -42.02 36.65 -0.29
C ARG A 10 -42.19 37.66 0.84
N LEU A 11 -41.20 38.52 1.08
CA LEU A 11 -41.41 39.86 1.62
C LEU A 11 -40.53 40.87 0.86
N LEU A 12 -41.21 41.93 0.38
CA LEU A 12 -40.68 43.19 -0.17
C LEU A 12 -40.13 44.04 1.00
N SER A 13 -39.20 45.00 0.85
CA SER A 13 -39.47 46.33 0.28
C SER A 13 -38.21 47.21 0.24
N VAL A 14 -38.06 47.93 -0.89
CA VAL A 14 -37.75 49.38 -1.07
C VAL A 14 -36.62 50.05 -0.27
N GLY A 15 -35.66 50.62 -1.00
CA GLY A 15 -34.81 51.73 -0.57
C GLY A 15 -34.38 52.59 -1.77
N LEU A 16 -34.77 53.86 -1.76
CA LEU A 16 -34.49 54.90 -2.76
C LEU A 16 -33.01 55.28 -2.83
N GLY A 17 -32.57 55.63 -4.05
CA GLY A 17 -31.83 56.88 -4.30
C GLY A 17 -30.31 56.86 -4.23
N ALA A 18 -29.66 56.99 -5.39
CA ALA A 18 -28.61 57.98 -5.65
C ALA A 18 -28.22 57.90 -7.14
N LEU A 19 -28.43 58.98 -7.89
CA LEU A 19 -27.73 59.22 -9.15
C LEU A 19 -26.25 59.43 -8.82
N ALA A 20 -25.38 58.57 -9.36
CA ALA A 20 -23.95 58.83 -9.45
C ALA A 20 -23.51 58.64 -10.90
N LEU A 21 -23.11 59.76 -11.53
CA LEU A 21 -22.32 59.77 -12.75
C LEU A 21 -21.01 59.04 -12.47
N VAL A 22 -20.76 57.93 -13.17
CA VAL A 22 -19.46 57.27 -13.16
C VAL A 22 -18.97 57.16 -14.60
N THR A 23 -17.87 57.87 -14.82
CA THR A 23 -16.97 57.87 -15.97
C THR A 23 -16.72 56.48 -16.54
N THR A 24 -16.85 56.33 -17.87
CA THR A 24 -16.36 55.15 -18.61
C THR A 24 -14.84 55.06 -18.51
N ALA A 25 -14.34 54.26 -17.57
CA ALA A 25 -12.96 53.79 -17.59
C ALA A 25 -12.87 52.63 -18.58
N ALA A 26 -12.08 52.79 -19.65
CA ALA A 26 -11.70 51.70 -20.52
C ALA A 26 -10.86 50.71 -19.70
N ALA A 27 -11.46 49.58 -19.31
CA ALA A 27 -10.73 48.48 -18.70
C ALA A 27 -9.88 47.81 -19.78
N THR A 28 -8.59 48.12 -19.82
CA THR A 28 -7.60 47.26 -20.46
C THR A 28 -7.62 45.93 -19.74
N ALA A 29 -8.08 44.87 -20.42
CA ALA A 29 -8.01 43.52 -19.90
C ALA A 29 -6.56 43.22 -19.47
N PRO A 30 -6.32 42.69 -18.25
CA PRO A 30 -5.02 42.14 -17.95
C PRO A 30 -4.74 41.07 -18.99
N GLY A 31 -3.65 41.21 -19.74
CA GLY A 31 -3.16 40.15 -20.60
C GLY A 31 -3.10 38.88 -19.77
N GLY A 32 -3.86 37.87 -20.18
CA GLY A 32 -3.79 36.56 -19.56
C GLY A 32 -2.39 36.02 -19.77
N GLN A 33 -1.52 36.23 -18.79
CA GLN A 33 -0.30 35.44 -18.66
C GLN A 33 -0.76 34.01 -18.49
N ALA A 34 -0.57 33.23 -19.56
CA ALA A 34 -0.62 31.78 -19.49
C ALA A 34 0.20 31.35 -18.27
N ALA A 35 -0.39 30.49 -17.44
CA ALA A 35 0.32 29.87 -16.33
C ALA A 35 1.65 29.31 -16.87
N PRO A 36 2.76 29.46 -16.13
CA PRO A 36 4.02 28.87 -16.54
C PRO A 36 3.78 27.39 -16.81
N ASP A 37 4.29 26.88 -17.94
CA ASP A 37 4.27 25.45 -18.21
C ASP A 37 4.85 24.72 -16.99
N ASP A 38 4.11 23.72 -16.50
CA ASP A 38 4.51 22.81 -15.40
C ASP A 38 5.63 21.87 -15.89
N GLN A 39 6.74 22.46 -16.35
CA GLN A 39 7.95 21.77 -16.78
C GLN A 39 8.75 21.40 -15.53
N GLY A 40 8.42 20.26 -14.93
CA GLY A 40 9.29 19.71 -13.90
C GLY A 40 8.68 18.64 -13.00
N ARG A 41 7.37 18.42 -13.02
CA ARG A 41 6.78 17.28 -12.30
C ARG A 41 6.87 16.03 -13.17
N PRO A 42 7.65 15.00 -12.77
CA PRO A 42 7.66 13.75 -13.51
C PRO A 42 6.23 13.23 -13.64
N SER A 43 5.88 12.68 -14.80
CA SER A 43 4.60 12.01 -14.96
C SER A 43 4.53 10.88 -13.93
N ALA A 44 3.33 10.54 -13.44
CA ALA A 44 3.16 9.41 -12.51
C ALA A 44 3.75 8.09 -13.06
N SER A 45 3.89 8.00 -14.39
CA SER A 45 4.54 6.93 -15.14
C SER A 45 6.07 6.86 -14.98
N ASP A 46 6.74 7.99 -14.73
CA ASP A 46 8.20 8.07 -14.62
C ASP A 46 8.71 7.75 -13.21
N VAL A 47 7.79 7.73 -12.22
CA VAL A 47 8.16 7.56 -10.83
C VAL A 47 8.31 6.09 -10.48
N VAL A 48 9.56 5.66 -10.33
CA VAL A 48 9.90 4.29 -9.92
C VAL A 48 9.30 3.97 -8.55
N THR A 49 8.52 2.89 -8.50
CA THR A 49 7.99 2.32 -7.26
C THR A 49 8.81 1.08 -6.87
N THR A 50 9.23 1.00 -5.61
CA THR A 50 9.89 -0.17 -5.04
C THR A 50 9.29 -0.49 -3.67
N LEU A 51 9.60 -1.67 -3.14
CA LEU A 51 9.25 -2.05 -1.78
C LEU A 51 10.49 -2.10 -0.90
N LYS A 52 10.34 -1.75 0.37
CA LYS A 52 11.39 -1.91 1.40
C LYS A 52 10.81 -2.61 2.61
N PHE A 53 11.37 -3.75 3.00
CA PHE A 53 11.02 -4.46 4.22
C PHE A 53 12.13 -4.29 5.25
N VAL A 54 11.80 -3.69 6.38
CA VAL A 54 12.72 -3.46 7.50
C VAL A 54 12.42 -4.50 8.58
N ARG A 55 13.37 -5.42 8.80
CA ARG A 55 13.27 -6.43 9.83
C ARG A 55 13.42 -5.80 11.20
N ASN A 56 12.50 -6.13 12.09
CA ASN A 56 12.62 -5.75 13.49
C ASN A 56 13.37 -6.85 14.26
N SER A 57 14.60 -6.54 14.66
CA SER A 57 15.45 -7.46 15.43
C SER A 57 14.90 -7.75 16.83
N ALA A 58 14.16 -6.82 17.44
CA ALA A 58 13.53 -7.03 18.73
C ALA A 58 12.31 -7.96 18.63
N ASP A 59 11.45 -7.77 17.62
CA ASP A 59 10.29 -8.64 17.38
C ASP A 59 10.00 -8.86 15.89
N PRO A 60 10.24 -10.08 15.36
CA PRO A 60 9.93 -10.44 13.98
C PRO A 60 8.49 -10.15 13.54
N GLN A 61 7.52 -10.17 14.45
CA GLN A 61 6.09 -9.92 14.20
C GLN A 61 5.72 -8.42 14.16
N ASN A 62 6.71 -7.54 14.34
CA ASN A 62 6.55 -6.09 14.34
C ASN A 62 7.58 -5.41 13.43
N SER A 63 7.82 -6.00 12.27
CA SER A 63 8.61 -5.45 11.18
C SER A 63 7.79 -4.45 10.36
N ARG A 64 8.40 -3.74 9.41
CA ARG A 64 7.72 -2.74 8.57
C ARG A 64 7.92 -3.01 7.09
N LEU A 65 6.83 -2.90 6.32
CA LEU A 65 6.87 -2.88 4.87
C LEU A 65 6.52 -1.48 4.39
N TYR A 66 7.41 -0.90 3.58
CA TYR A 66 7.24 0.41 2.98
C TYR A 66 7.02 0.30 1.47
N VAL A 67 6.16 1.15 0.96
CA VAL A 67 6.13 1.50 -0.47
C VAL A 67 7.01 2.72 -0.65
N ILE A 68 8.03 2.60 -1.48
CA ILE A 68 8.96 3.68 -1.80
C ILE A 68 8.67 4.15 -3.22
N ARG A 69 8.50 5.45 -3.41
CA ARG A 69 8.21 6.05 -4.71
C ARG A 69 9.14 7.23 -4.91
N GLY A 70 9.96 7.19 -5.98
CA GLY A 70 10.97 8.24 -6.22
C GLY A 70 11.99 8.39 -5.08
N GLY A 71 12.26 7.31 -4.33
CA GLY A 71 13.16 7.33 -3.17
C GLY A 71 12.49 7.68 -1.83
N THR A 72 11.24 8.14 -1.84
CA THR A 72 10.52 8.55 -0.62
C THR A 72 9.52 7.48 -0.17
N PRO A 73 9.42 7.15 1.13
CA PRO A 73 8.34 6.33 1.64
C PRO A 73 6.99 7.04 1.50
N VAL A 74 6.03 6.40 0.83
CA VAL A 74 4.68 6.95 0.58
C VAL A 74 3.57 6.12 1.25
N ALA A 75 3.90 4.94 1.75
CA ALA A 75 3.04 4.13 2.60
C ALA A 75 3.89 3.24 3.50
N GLU A 76 3.36 2.95 4.69
CA GLU A 76 3.97 2.05 5.67
C GLU A 76 2.90 1.09 6.20
N PHE A 77 3.30 -0.16 6.38
CA PHE A 77 2.46 -1.21 6.93
C PHE A 77 3.21 -1.96 8.03
N ARG A 78 2.49 -2.32 9.10
CA ARG A 78 2.99 -3.36 10.01
C ARG A 78 3.07 -4.67 9.24
N ALA A 79 4.18 -5.36 9.39
CA ALA A 79 4.41 -6.63 8.73
C ALA A 79 5.20 -7.58 9.63
N GLY A 80 5.19 -8.85 9.27
CA GLY A 80 5.91 -9.90 9.98
C GLY A 80 6.68 -10.80 9.05
N SER A 81 7.82 -11.29 9.52
CA SER A 81 8.56 -12.37 8.88
C SER A 81 9.27 -13.15 9.96
N GLY A 82 9.29 -14.48 9.91
CA GLY A 82 9.86 -15.31 10.98
C GLY A 82 8.88 -15.68 12.08
N LEU A 83 9.36 -16.36 13.12
CA LEU A 83 8.51 -17.10 14.07
C LEU A 83 8.30 -16.39 15.42
N GLY A 84 8.60 -15.09 15.48
CA GLY A 84 8.44 -14.26 16.69
C GLY A 84 9.66 -14.30 17.63
N LYS A 85 9.63 -13.40 18.62
CA LYS A 85 10.79 -13.11 19.49
C LYS A 85 11.21 -14.24 20.44
N THR A 86 10.27 -15.10 20.82
CA THR A 86 10.48 -16.21 21.77
C THR A 86 10.91 -17.51 21.09
N HIS A 87 10.80 -17.61 19.76
CA HIS A 87 11.18 -18.81 19.03
C HIS A 87 12.70 -18.85 18.80
N ARG A 88 13.35 -19.97 19.12
CA ARG A 88 14.82 -20.15 19.01
C ARG A 88 15.39 -19.85 17.61
N ASN A 89 14.58 -20.08 16.57
CA ASN A 89 14.92 -19.83 15.17
C ASN A 89 14.12 -18.67 14.57
N GLY A 90 13.37 -17.91 15.37
CA GLY A 90 12.43 -16.90 14.88
C GLY A 90 13.07 -15.78 14.06
N ARG A 91 14.38 -15.59 14.21
CA ARG A 91 15.21 -14.58 13.52
C ARG A 91 16.27 -15.19 12.59
N LYS A 92 16.35 -16.52 12.48
CA LYS A 92 17.43 -17.18 11.75
C LYS A 92 17.04 -17.37 10.28
N GLU A 93 17.59 -16.55 9.40
CA GLU A 93 17.28 -16.63 7.96
C GLU A 93 17.84 -17.89 7.28
N CYS A 94 18.92 -18.48 7.79
CA CYS A 94 19.58 -19.67 7.21
C CYS A 94 18.96 -21.01 7.65
N VAL A 95 17.80 -21.01 8.31
CA VAL A 95 17.11 -22.25 8.70
C VAL A 95 15.90 -22.46 7.80
N ARG A 96 15.96 -23.47 6.92
CA ARG A 96 14.86 -23.79 5.99
C ARG A 96 13.51 -23.84 6.71
N GLU A 97 12.49 -23.29 6.04
CA GLU A 97 11.10 -23.25 6.53
C GLU A 97 10.90 -22.55 7.88
N GLN A 98 11.90 -21.79 8.34
CA GLN A 98 11.84 -21.08 9.63
C GLN A 98 12.51 -19.72 9.52
N GLY A 99 12.24 -18.86 10.50
CA GLY A 99 12.94 -17.59 10.67
C GLY A 99 12.71 -16.59 9.53
N TRP A 100 13.57 -15.59 9.49
CA TRP A 100 13.38 -14.42 8.63
C TRP A 100 13.49 -14.73 7.14
N LEU A 101 12.76 -13.93 6.36
CA LEU A 101 13.12 -13.62 4.99
C LEU A 101 14.59 -13.15 4.96
N PRO A 102 15.48 -13.76 4.16
CA PRO A 102 16.87 -13.33 4.10
C PRO A 102 17.04 -11.87 3.67
N ARG A 103 18.13 -11.24 4.11
CA ARG A 103 18.50 -9.89 3.67
C ARG A 103 18.79 -9.80 2.17
N GLY A 104 18.65 -8.58 1.66
CA GLY A 104 19.08 -8.20 0.31
C GLY A 104 17.92 -7.93 -0.64
N THR A 105 18.26 -7.91 -1.93
CA THR A 105 17.33 -7.53 -3.00
C THR A 105 16.63 -8.75 -3.59
N TYR A 106 15.34 -8.59 -3.85
CA TYR A 106 14.45 -9.58 -4.46
C TYR A 106 13.80 -8.99 -5.71
N LYS A 107 13.60 -9.83 -6.73
CA LYS A 107 12.65 -9.51 -7.81
C LYS A 107 11.24 -9.67 -7.27
N VAL A 108 10.36 -8.73 -7.60
CA VAL A 108 8.95 -8.75 -7.22
C VAL A 108 8.14 -9.27 -8.40
N GLY A 109 7.35 -10.32 -8.17
CA GLY A 109 6.45 -10.89 -9.16
C GLY A 109 5.14 -10.12 -9.28
N ALA A 110 4.29 -10.54 -10.21
CA ALA A 110 2.97 -9.94 -10.40
C ALA A 110 2.10 -10.10 -9.14
N ALA A 111 1.46 -9.01 -8.72
CA ALA A 111 0.52 -9.01 -7.62
C ALA A 111 -0.77 -9.74 -8.02
N GLN A 112 -1.25 -10.66 -7.18
CA GLN A 112 -2.42 -11.48 -7.45
C GLN A 112 -3.45 -11.34 -6.32
N THR A 113 -4.70 -11.07 -6.65
CA THR A 113 -5.80 -10.95 -5.67
C THR A 113 -6.50 -12.28 -5.38
N ARG A 114 -6.28 -13.29 -6.23
CA ARG A 114 -6.88 -14.63 -6.14
C ARG A 114 -5.84 -15.75 -6.23
N TYR A 115 -4.64 -15.51 -5.70
CA TYR A 115 -3.60 -16.53 -5.60
C TYR A 115 -4.17 -17.79 -4.95
N ASN A 116 -3.82 -18.97 -5.46
CA ASN A 116 -4.42 -20.22 -5.02
C ASN A 116 -3.38 -21.32 -4.78
N GLY A 117 -2.31 -20.99 -4.07
CA GLY A 117 -1.33 -21.99 -3.65
C GLY A 117 -1.88 -22.97 -2.60
N THR A 118 -1.05 -23.96 -2.26
CA THR A 118 -1.37 -24.97 -1.25
C THR A 118 -1.59 -24.33 0.13
N LEU A 119 -0.62 -23.54 0.58
CA LEU A 119 -0.66 -22.88 1.90
C LEU A 119 -1.22 -21.46 1.81
N VAL A 120 -0.69 -20.64 0.91
CA VAL A 120 -1.11 -19.25 0.73
C VAL A 120 -2.24 -19.16 -0.29
N LYS A 121 -3.29 -18.37 0.00
CA LYS A 121 -4.31 -17.99 -0.99
C LYS A 121 -4.70 -16.52 -0.83
N GLY A 122 -5.45 -16.00 -1.82
CA GLY A 122 -5.97 -14.64 -1.84
C GLY A 122 -4.93 -13.65 -2.34
N TYR A 123 -4.72 -12.58 -1.58
CA TYR A 123 -3.79 -11.51 -1.94
C TYR A 123 -2.36 -11.98 -1.69
N ALA A 124 -1.59 -12.11 -2.76
CA ALA A 124 -0.19 -12.52 -2.68
C ALA A 124 0.67 -11.85 -3.77
N ILE A 125 1.92 -11.56 -3.41
CA ILE A 125 2.96 -11.07 -4.33
C ILE A 125 4.15 -12.02 -4.21
N PRO A 126 4.43 -12.85 -5.23
CA PRO A 126 5.59 -13.72 -5.24
C PRO A 126 6.90 -12.93 -5.23
N LEU A 127 7.92 -13.48 -4.59
CA LEU A 127 9.28 -12.95 -4.56
C LEU A 127 10.24 -13.99 -5.14
N SER A 128 11.34 -13.54 -5.76
CA SER A 128 12.39 -14.45 -6.22
C SER A 128 13.00 -15.25 -5.08
N ASP A 129 13.48 -16.46 -5.38
CA ASP A 129 14.29 -17.24 -4.45
C ASP A 129 15.55 -16.48 -4.02
N LYS A 130 16.04 -16.78 -2.83
CA LYS A 130 17.20 -16.09 -2.24
C LYS A 130 18.10 -17.04 -1.48
N LYS A 131 19.40 -16.90 -1.73
CA LYS A 131 20.43 -17.54 -0.94
C LYS A 131 20.65 -16.76 0.36
N CYS A 132 20.68 -17.46 1.48
CA CYS A 132 20.94 -16.84 2.78
C CYS A 132 22.40 -16.40 2.90
N SER A 133 22.70 -15.67 3.98
CA SER A 133 24.05 -15.18 4.29
C SER A 133 25.11 -16.29 4.45
N ASP A 134 24.71 -17.53 4.69
CA ASP A 134 25.61 -18.69 4.72
C ASP A 134 26.10 -19.13 3.33
N ASN A 135 25.58 -18.53 2.25
CA ASN A 135 25.84 -18.88 0.86
C ASN A 135 25.58 -20.36 0.52
N ARG A 136 24.74 -21.06 1.28
CA ARG A 136 24.43 -22.48 1.12
C ARG A 136 22.94 -22.74 1.11
N THR A 137 22.21 -22.08 2.00
CA THR A 137 20.77 -22.30 2.17
C THR A 137 19.99 -21.44 1.18
N TRP A 138 19.19 -22.09 0.34
CA TRP A 138 18.20 -21.42 -0.49
C TRP A 138 16.87 -21.30 0.22
N ARG A 139 16.23 -20.13 0.08
CA ARG A 139 14.86 -19.86 0.48
C ARG A 139 14.04 -19.67 -0.76
N THR A 140 12.99 -20.47 -0.88
CA THR A 140 12.15 -20.54 -2.07
C THR A 140 10.70 -20.30 -1.70
N GLN A 141 9.84 -20.12 -2.70
CA GLN A 141 8.39 -19.94 -2.52
C GLN A 141 8.06 -18.81 -1.54
N LEU A 142 8.77 -17.68 -1.68
CA LEU A 142 8.65 -16.53 -0.80
C LEU A 142 7.55 -15.61 -1.31
N LEU A 143 6.67 -15.14 -0.42
CA LEU A 143 5.56 -14.25 -0.77
C LEU A 143 5.42 -13.09 0.21
N ILE A 144 4.87 -11.98 -0.28
CA ILE A 144 4.14 -11.00 0.55
C ILE A 144 2.67 -11.43 0.52
N HIS A 145 2.08 -11.76 1.66
CA HIS A 145 0.71 -12.28 1.71
C HIS A 145 0.00 -11.98 3.04
N SER A 146 -1.22 -12.48 3.20
CA SER A 146 -1.93 -12.55 4.48
C SER A 146 -2.66 -13.89 4.59
N GLU A 147 -3.37 -14.10 5.70
CA GLU A 147 -4.26 -15.24 5.91
C GLU A 147 -5.67 -14.89 5.47
N MET A 148 -6.11 -15.56 4.41
CA MET A 148 -7.41 -15.34 3.81
C MET A 148 -7.78 -16.51 2.91
N THR A 149 -9.06 -16.58 2.59
CA THR A 149 -9.59 -17.41 1.50
C THR A 149 -9.06 -16.95 0.15
N ARG A 150 -9.24 -17.79 -0.87
CA ARG A 150 -8.85 -17.48 -2.26
C ARG A 150 -9.47 -16.19 -2.78
N ASP A 151 -10.67 -15.85 -2.30
CA ASP A 151 -11.39 -14.65 -2.73
C ASP A 151 -11.07 -13.41 -1.88
N GLY A 152 -10.10 -13.53 -0.97
CA GLY A 152 -9.64 -12.44 -0.13
C GLY A 152 -10.53 -12.12 1.08
N GLY A 153 -11.50 -12.99 1.36
CA GLY A 153 -12.33 -12.95 2.58
C GLY A 153 -11.70 -13.73 3.74
N ARG A 154 -12.23 -13.55 4.95
CA ARG A 154 -11.87 -14.34 6.14
C ARG A 154 -12.44 -15.75 6.00
N GLY A 155 -11.61 -16.77 6.28
CA GLY A 155 -12.05 -18.17 6.38
C GLY A 155 -12.21 -18.64 7.82
N SER A 156 -12.57 -19.91 8.00
CA SER A 156 -12.77 -20.54 9.32
C SER A 156 -11.52 -21.24 9.88
N THR A 157 -10.65 -21.76 9.02
CA THR A 157 -9.40 -22.44 9.43
C THR A 157 -8.30 -21.43 9.77
N GLU A 158 -7.37 -21.78 10.65
CA GLU A 158 -6.23 -20.92 11.06
C GLU A 158 -5.50 -20.30 9.84
N SER A 159 -5.08 -21.11 8.87
CA SER A 159 -4.39 -20.59 7.66
C SER A 159 -5.18 -19.60 6.79
N ARG A 160 -6.48 -19.39 7.10
CA ARG A 160 -7.41 -18.52 6.39
C ARG A 160 -7.99 -17.43 7.28
N ARG A 161 -7.62 -17.37 8.55
CA ARG A 161 -8.31 -16.61 9.57
C ARG A 161 -7.30 -15.84 10.40
N TRP A 162 -7.24 -14.54 10.14
CA TRP A 162 -6.48 -13.61 10.95
C TRP A 162 -7.15 -13.38 12.31
N ASP A 163 -6.45 -13.73 13.37
CA ASP A 163 -6.79 -13.67 14.77
C ASP A 163 -5.97 -12.68 15.58
N GLY A 164 -4.79 -12.28 15.08
CA GLY A 164 -4.04 -11.19 15.70
C GLY A 164 -2.54 -11.25 15.48
N VAL A 165 -1.80 -10.94 16.54
CA VAL A 165 -0.35 -10.70 16.46
C VAL A 165 0.43 -11.95 16.06
N SER A 166 -0.03 -13.14 16.46
CA SER A 166 0.58 -14.42 16.09
C SER A 166 0.65 -14.63 14.59
N ASP A 167 -0.27 -14.05 13.83
CA ASP A 167 -0.43 -14.36 12.41
C ASP A 167 0.51 -13.51 11.55
N TYR A 168 1.26 -12.61 12.17
CA TYR A 168 2.47 -12.06 11.55
C TYR A 168 3.60 -13.09 11.43
N LYS A 169 3.50 -14.26 12.08
CA LYS A 169 4.53 -15.31 12.00
C LYS A 169 4.52 -16.01 10.65
N SER A 170 5.71 -16.25 10.11
CA SER A 170 5.90 -16.95 8.84
C SER A 170 7.21 -17.73 8.79
N ALA A 171 7.27 -18.70 7.89
CA ALA A 171 8.48 -19.45 7.51
C ALA A 171 9.38 -18.66 6.53
N GLY A 172 9.48 -17.34 6.69
CA GLY A 172 10.28 -16.45 5.83
C GLY A 172 9.49 -15.67 4.79
N CYS A 173 8.17 -15.79 4.73
CA CYS A 173 7.33 -14.85 3.96
C CYS A 173 7.21 -13.50 4.68
N ILE A 174 6.67 -12.49 3.99
CA ILE A 174 6.20 -11.24 4.62
C ILE A 174 4.69 -11.36 4.80
N LYS A 175 4.21 -11.34 6.05
CA LYS A 175 2.78 -11.35 6.37
C LYS A 175 2.30 -9.97 6.77
N LEU A 176 1.13 -9.59 6.27
CA LEU A 176 0.40 -8.38 6.64
C LEU A 176 -0.98 -8.79 7.15
N GLU A 177 -1.61 -7.91 7.92
CA GLU A 177 -3.02 -8.05 8.28
C GLU A 177 -3.90 -7.91 7.01
N PRO A 178 -5.09 -8.56 6.94
CA PRO A 178 -5.89 -8.61 5.71
C PRO A 178 -6.31 -7.25 5.13
N ASN A 179 -6.62 -6.26 5.96
CA ASN A 179 -6.93 -4.92 5.48
C ASN A 179 -5.69 -4.18 4.98
N ASP A 180 -4.55 -4.36 5.65
CA ASP A 180 -3.29 -3.75 5.25
C ASP A 180 -2.76 -4.31 3.93
N ILE A 181 -2.85 -5.62 3.66
CA ILE A 181 -2.48 -6.13 2.33
C ILE A 181 -3.44 -5.64 1.24
N LYS A 182 -4.74 -5.48 1.54
CA LYS A 182 -5.69 -4.88 0.59
C LYS A 182 -5.34 -3.41 0.32
N LYS A 183 -4.94 -2.65 1.34
CA LYS A 183 -4.45 -1.26 1.19
C LYS A 183 -3.16 -1.23 0.37
N LEU A 184 -2.22 -2.14 0.60
CA LEU A 184 -1.01 -2.28 -0.20
C LEU A 184 -1.37 -2.48 -1.67
N PHE A 185 -2.24 -3.43 -1.99
CA PHE A 185 -2.65 -3.69 -3.38
C PHE A 185 -3.33 -2.48 -4.02
N ARG A 186 -4.20 -1.77 -3.31
CA ARG A 186 -4.81 -0.52 -3.80
C ARG A 186 -3.77 0.59 -4.00
N ASN A 187 -2.71 0.64 -3.20
CA ASN A 187 -1.63 1.60 -3.39
C ASN A 187 -0.82 1.26 -4.64
N LEU A 188 -0.47 -0.02 -4.82
CA LEU A 188 0.31 -0.50 -5.94
C LEU A 188 -0.45 -0.44 -7.28
N SER A 189 -1.77 -0.61 -7.29
CA SER A 189 -2.57 -0.60 -8.54
C SER A 189 -2.70 0.77 -9.21
N ARG A 190 -2.25 1.85 -8.54
CA ARG A 190 -2.34 3.23 -9.05
C ARG A 190 -1.09 3.69 -9.79
N PHE A 191 -0.05 2.86 -9.80
CA PHE A 191 1.28 3.21 -10.31
C PHE A 191 1.89 2.00 -11.04
N PRO A 192 2.97 2.19 -11.81
CA PRO A 192 3.74 1.08 -12.34
C PRO A 192 4.12 0.08 -11.23
N ALA A 193 3.98 -1.21 -11.53
CA ALA A 193 4.22 -2.26 -10.55
C ALA A 193 5.67 -2.23 -10.04
N PRO A 194 5.90 -2.43 -8.73
CA PRO A 194 7.25 -2.51 -8.20
C PRO A 194 7.94 -3.75 -8.75
N THR A 195 9.16 -3.59 -9.25
CA THR A 195 9.97 -4.72 -9.74
C THR A 195 10.97 -5.23 -8.70
N ARG A 196 11.12 -4.49 -7.59
CA ARG A 196 12.15 -4.75 -6.58
C ARG A 196 11.62 -4.59 -5.16
N LEU A 197 12.05 -5.51 -4.30
CA LEU A 197 11.95 -5.43 -2.84
C LEU A 197 13.36 -5.44 -2.25
N MET A 198 13.64 -4.50 -1.35
CA MET A 198 14.86 -4.47 -0.55
C MET A 198 14.55 -4.90 0.90
N VAL A 199 15.25 -5.92 1.39
CA VAL A 199 15.13 -6.41 2.77
C VAL A 199 16.36 -6.01 3.56
N VAL A 200 16.14 -5.27 4.67
CA VAL A 200 17.19 -4.76 5.57
C VAL A 200 16.96 -5.19 7.02
#